data_AF-A0A3M5W8P4-F1
#
_entry.id   AF-A0A3M5W8P4-F1
#
_cell.length_a   1.000
_cell.length_b   1.000
_cell.length_c   1.000
_cell.angle_alpha   90.00
_cell.angle_beta   90.00
_cell.angle_gamma   90.00
#
_symmetry.space_group_name_H-M   'P 1'
#
loop_
_entity.id
_entity.type
_entity.pdbx_description
1 polymer ?
#
loop_
_entity_poly.entity_id
_entity_poly.type
_entity_poly.pdbx_seq_one_letter_code
_entity_poly.pdbx_strand_id
1 'polypeptide(L)' 'MVLETDAPDMAPAMYPNQRNSPEHLPDICQALAALMNISPQRLAEATTENACALFDWPRQAGD' A
#
# COMPACT_ATOMS: atom_id res chain seq x y z
N MET A 1 4.68 9.69 -2.50
CA MET A 1 4.64 8.26 -2.85
C MET A 1 3.31 7.69 -2.38
N VAL A 2 2.66 6.85 -3.18
CA VAL A 2 1.42 6.13 -2.82
C VAL A 2 1.64 4.62 -3.05
N LEU A 3 0.83 3.77 -2.42
CA LEU A 3 0.81 2.33 -2.66
C LEU A 3 -0.46 1.95 -3.41
N GLU A 4 -0.35 1.01 -4.34
CA GLU A 4 -1.48 0.45 -5.08
C GLU A 4 -1.25 -1.03 -5.37
N THR A 5 -2.32 -1.73 -5.73
CA THR A 5 -2.26 -3.11 -6.22
C THR A 5 -2.40 -3.19 -7.74
N ASP A 6 -3.11 -2.24 -8.37
CA ASP A 6 -3.63 -2.35 -9.74
C ASP A 6 -4.59 -3.54 -9.94
N ALA A 7 -5.29 -3.95 -8.87
CA ALA A 7 -6.27 -5.02 -8.95
C ALA A 7 -7.42 -4.66 -9.90
N PRO A 8 -7.87 -5.60 -10.76
CA PRO A 8 -7.63 -7.05 -10.70
C PRO A 8 -6.35 -7.57 -11.37
N ASP A 9 -5.59 -6.69 -12.01
CA ASP A 9 -4.42 -7.02 -12.82
C ASP A 9 -3.14 -7.00 -11.96
N MET A 10 -1.98 -7.20 -12.59
CA MET A 10 -0.65 -7.11 -11.96
C MET A 10 -0.52 -7.80 -10.60
N ALA A 11 -0.88 -9.09 -10.54
CA ALA A 11 -0.73 -9.90 -9.33
C ALA A 11 0.70 -9.79 -8.76
N PRO A 12 0.85 -9.45 -7.48
CA PRO A 12 2.16 -9.21 -6.91
C PRO A 12 2.94 -10.53 -6.76
N ALA A 13 4.26 -10.45 -6.65
CA ALA A 13 5.13 -11.62 -6.75
C ALA A 13 4.87 -12.71 -5.69
N MET A 14 4.31 -12.37 -4.53
CA MET A 14 3.91 -13.33 -3.49
C MET A 14 2.57 -14.02 -3.77
N TYR A 15 1.78 -13.53 -4.73
CA TYR A 15 0.50 -14.11 -5.19
C TYR A 15 0.50 -14.33 -6.72
N PRO A 16 1.47 -15.08 -7.28
CA PRO A 16 1.63 -15.18 -8.73
C PRO A 16 0.48 -15.96 -9.39
N ASN A 17 0.17 -15.64 -10.65
CA ASN A 17 -0.83 -16.31 -11.48
C ASN A 17 -2.26 -16.33 -10.91
N GLN A 18 -2.56 -15.41 -9.99
CA GLN A 18 -3.89 -15.24 -9.39
C GLN A 18 -4.48 -13.90 -9.80
N ARG A 19 -5.80 -13.74 -9.67
CA ARG A 19 -6.42 -12.41 -9.78
C ARG A 19 -5.93 -11.57 -8.60
N ASN A 20 -5.45 -10.36 -8.88
CA ASN A 20 -5.01 -9.48 -7.82
C ASN A 20 -6.21 -8.92 -7.05
N SER A 21 -5.98 -8.51 -5.80
CA SER A 21 -6.98 -8.00 -4.88
C SER A 21 -6.41 -6.83 -4.09
N PRO A 22 -7.21 -5.79 -3.75
CA PRO A 22 -6.82 -4.76 -2.79
C PRO A 22 -6.33 -5.32 -1.45
N GLU A 23 -6.78 -6.53 -1.08
CA GLU A 23 -6.35 -7.24 0.13
C GLU A 23 -4.84 -7.54 0.17
N HIS A 24 -4.15 -7.52 -0.97
CA HIS A 24 -2.70 -7.74 -1.02
C HIS A 24 -1.88 -6.47 -0.73
N LEU A 25 -2.52 -5.30 -0.60
CA LEU A 25 -1.82 -4.02 -0.36
C LEU A 25 -0.97 -4.02 0.93
N PRO A 26 -1.40 -4.63 2.06
CA PRO A 26 -0.55 -4.75 3.25
C PRO A 26 0.74 -5.54 3.01
N ASP A 27 0.69 -6.62 2.21
CA ASP A 27 1.89 -7.41 1.90
C ASP A 27 2.86 -6.66 0.99
N ILE A 28 2.32 -5.88 0.04
CA ILE A 28 3.12 -4.95 -0.78
C ILE A 28 3.80 -3.89 0.12
N CYS A 29 3.06 -3.32 1.07
CA CYS A 29 3.60 -2.37 2.05
C CYS A 29 4.73 -3.00 2.87
N GLN A 30 4.53 -4.22 3.37
CA GLN A 30 5.53 -4.92 4.17
C GLN A 30 6.80 -5.21 3.35
N ALA A 31 6.65 -5.69 2.12
CA ALA A 31 7.78 -5.95 1.22
C ALA A 31 8.57 -4.67 0.91
N LEU A 32 7.88 -3.57 0.60
CA LEU A 32 8.54 -2.31 0.28
C LEU A 32 9.21 -1.67 1.51
N ALA A 33 8.56 -1.71 2.67
CA ALA A 33 9.13 -1.20 3.92
C ALA A 33 10.43 -1.91 4.29
N ALA A 34 10.50 -3.22 4.08
CA ALA A 34 11.73 -4.00 4.29
C ALA A 34 12.86 -3.55 3.35
N LEU A 35 12.57 -3.30 2.07
CA LEU A 35 13.55 -2.78 1.10
C LEU A 35 14.03 -1.36 1.46
N MET A 36 13.15 -0.55 2.05
CA MET A 36 13.44 0.82 2.47
C MET A 36 14.06 0.92 3.87
N ASN A 37 14.20 -0.19 4.60
CA ASN A 37 14.68 -0.24 5.98
C ASN A 37 13.89 0.69 6.93
N ILE A 38 12.56 0.71 6.79
CA ILE A 38 11.63 1.43 7.69
C ILE A 38 10.53 0.49 8.18
N SER A 39 9.76 0.90 9.20
CA SER A 39 8.63 0.08 9.64
C SER A 39 7.47 0.12 8.62
N PRO A 40 6.73 -0.99 8.43
CA PRO A 40 5.53 -0.99 7.60
C PRO A 40 4.48 0.03 8.06
N GLN A 41 4.34 0.22 9.37
CA GLN A 41 3.48 1.25 9.96
C GLN A 41 3.85 2.65 9.47
N ARG A 42 5.16 2.98 9.50
CA ARG A 42 5.63 4.30 9.07
C ARG A 42 5.43 4.52 7.58
N LEU A 43 5.66 3.50 6.77
CA LEU A 43 5.40 3.56 5.34
C LEU A 43 3.91 3.77 5.08
N ALA A 44 3.04 2.98 5.71
CA ALA A 44 1.59 3.07 5.57
C ALA A 44 1.06 4.46 5.95
N GLU A 45 1.51 5.02 7.08
CA GLU A 45 1.17 6.39 7.50
C GLU A 45 1.57 7.41 6.43
N ALA A 46 2.83 7.38 6.00
CA ALA A 46 3.36 8.35 5.04
C ALA A 46 2.68 8.23 3.67
N THR A 47 2.39 7.01 3.19
CA THR A 47 1.72 6.81 1.90
C THR A 47 0.24 7.16 1.98
N THR A 48 -0.42 6.94 3.13
CA THR A 48 -1.80 7.39 3.37
C THR A 48 -1.87 8.92 3.40
N GLU A 49 -0.95 9.59 4.10
CA GLU A 49 -0.87 11.06 4.13
C GLU A 49 -0.69 11.64 2.73
N ASN A 50 0.20 11.05 1.93
CA ASN A 50 0.40 11.46 0.55
C ASN A 50 -0.84 11.23 -0.32
N ALA A 51 -1.53 10.10 -0.17
CA ALA A 51 -2.74 9.82 -0.93
C ALA A 51 -3.87 10.79 -0.57
N CYS A 52 -4.11 11.03 0.73
CA CYS A 52 -5.10 11.99 1.19
C CYS A 52 -4.81 13.41 0.66
N ALA A 53 -3.56 13.86 0.73
CA ALA A 53 -3.18 15.18 0.22
C ALA A 53 -3.31 15.28 -1.30
N LEU A 54 -2.99 14.20 -2.04
CA LEU A 54 -3.08 14.17 -3.50
C LEU A 54 -4.53 14.20 -4.01
N PHE A 55 -5.43 13.50 -3.33
CA PHE A 55 -6.84 13.37 -3.73
C PHE A 55 -7.81 14.29 -2.97
N ASP A 56 -7.29 15.19 -2.13
CA ASP A 56 -8.06 16.08 -1.25
C ASP A 56 -9.06 15.31 -0.36
N TRP A 57 -8.62 14.16 0.18
CA TRP A 57 -9.46 13.34 1.06
C TRP A 57 -9.30 13.72 2.53
N PRO A 58 -10.40 13.70 3.30
CA PRO A 58 -10.34 13.92 4.73
C PRO A 58 -9.55 12.79 5.39
N ARG A 59 -8.62 13.15 6.29
CA ARG A 59 -7.95 12.17 7.16
C ARG A 59 -8.99 11.60 8.11
N GLN A 60 -9.25 10.30 8.01
CA GLN A 60 -9.89 9.58 9.11
C GLN A 60 -8.87 9.48 10.24
N ALA A 61 -9.22 10.03 11.41
CA ALA A 61 -8.38 9.98 12.59
C ALA A 61 -8.57 8.61 13.28
N GLY A 62 -7.64 7.69 13.03
CA GLY A 62 -7.38 6.50 13.85
C GLY A 62 -8.36 5.34 13.69
N ASP A 63 -7.81 4.17 13.36
CA ASP A 63 -8.20 2.86 13.91
C ASP A 63 -6.98 2.30 14.66
#